data_AF-A0A529XGE3-F1
#
_entry.id   AF-A0A529XGE3-F1
#
_cell.length_a   1.000
_cell.length_b   1.000
_cell.length_c   1.000
_cell.angle_alpha   90.00
_cell.angle_beta   90.00
_cell.angle_gamma   90.00
#
_symmetry.space_group_name_H-M   'P 1'
#
loop_
_entity.id
_entity.type
_entity.pdbx_description
1 polymer ?
#
loop_
_entity_poly.entity_id
_entity_poly.type
_entity_poly.pdbx_seq_one_letter_code
_entity_poly.pdbx_strand_id
1 'polypeptide(L)'
;MPTIFDELLERFHAYLAGVESDLVADEVARIGWDMPVRSLEPRALGCLDHLDRIAALAPADARPLTRFVASHRDELRWGQTYTAAEFGQRFIDNYGWLEVFGTRGHFVDDAVAGGLLILGPDIVYPDHHHIAEEIYIPLTGGTEWRMGEGGYHVRDAGEVIHHSSNVS
;
A
#
# COMPACT_ATOMS: atom_id res chain seq x y z
N MET A 1 -26.49 0.05 5.13
CA MET A 1 -25.46 -0.94 5.50
C MET A 1 -24.16 -0.43 4.89
N PRO A 2 -23.04 -0.42 5.63
CA PRO A 2 -21.75 -0.02 5.07
C PRO A 2 -21.38 -0.93 3.90
N THR A 3 -20.74 -0.36 2.87
CA THR A 3 -20.20 -1.09 1.73
C THR A 3 -18.82 -1.66 2.08
N ILE A 4 -18.30 -2.58 1.25
CA ILE A 4 -16.92 -3.07 1.40
C ILE A 4 -15.88 -1.93 1.30
N PHE A 5 -16.21 -0.84 0.57
CA PHE A 5 -15.33 0.30 0.41
C PHE A 5 -15.32 1.18 1.66
N ASP A 6 -16.48 1.39 2.28
CA ASP A 6 -16.56 2.10 3.57
C ASP A 6 -15.75 1.35 4.64
N GLU A 7 -15.89 0.02 4.66
CA GLU A 7 -15.17 -0.88 5.56
C GLU A 7 -13.65 -0.93 5.29
N LEU A 8 -13.23 -0.79 4.02
CA LEU A 8 -11.83 -0.66 3.63
C LEU A 8 -11.25 0.66 4.16
N LEU A 9 -11.93 1.79 3.91
CA LEU A 9 -11.48 3.11 4.31
C LEU A 9 -11.40 3.23 5.84
N GLU A 10 -12.41 2.70 6.55
CA GLU A 10 -12.44 2.67 8.02
C GLU A 10 -11.21 1.93 8.58
N ARG A 11 -10.91 0.74 8.06
CA ARG A 11 -9.75 -0.05 8.53
C ARG A 11 -8.42 0.57 8.13
N PHE A 12 -8.35 1.18 6.96
CA PHE A 12 -7.15 1.89 6.50
C PHE A 12 -6.87 3.09 7.40
N HIS A 13 -7.88 3.92 7.67
CA HIS A 13 -7.80 5.03 8.60
C HIS A 13 -7.44 4.56 10.01
N ALA A 14 -8.12 3.53 10.53
CA ALA A 14 -7.83 3.00 11.87
C ALA A 14 -6.40 2.47 12.01
N TYR A 15 -5.85 1.87 10.95
CA TYR A 15 -4.45 1.45 10.94
C TYR A 15 -3.52 2.68 11.03
N LEU A 16 -3.69 3.66 10.13
CA LEU A 16 -2.83 4.85 10.12
C LEU A 16 -2.92 5.67 11.42
N ALA A 17 -4.13 5.83 11.97
CA ALA A 17 -4.34 6.52 13.25
C ALA A 17 -3.71 5.79 14.45
N GLY A 18 -3.41 4.50 14.31
CA GLY A 18 -2.73 3.70 15.33
C GLY A 18 -1.20 3.68 15.21
N VAL A 19 -0.62 4.28 14.16
CA VAL A 19 0.83 4.32 13.97
C VAL A 19 1.46 5.33 14.93
N GLU A 20 2.44 4.87 15.73
CA GLU A 20 3.15 5.71 16.69
C GLU A 20 4.22 6.58 15.99
N SER A 21 3.80 7.61 15.29
CA SER A 21 4.69 8.57 14.61
C SER A 21 4.03 9.93 14.47
N ASP A 22 4.69 10.99 14.94
CA ASP A 22 4.21 12.37 14.79
C ASP A 22 4.02 12.74 13.31
N LEU A 23 4.92 12.29 12.44
CA LEU A 23 4.82 12.51 10.98
C LEU A 23 3.53 11.90 10.42
N VAL A 24 3.24 10.64 10.76
CA VAL A 24 2.04 9.96 10.26
C VAL A 24 0.78 10.57 10.88
N ALA A 25 0.81 10.88 12.18
CA ALA A 25 -0.31 11.52 12.87
C ALA A 25 -0.66 12.89 12.27
N ASP A 26 0.35 13.70 11.95
CA ASP A 26 0.18 15.01 11.32
C ASP A 26 -0.43 14.88 9.92
N GLU A 27 0.02 13.92 9.11
CA GLU A 27 -0.56 13.68 7.79
C GLU A 27 -2.00 13.16 7.89
N VAL A 28 -2.26 12.16 8.72
CA VAL A 28 -3.61 11.61 8.94
C VAL A 28 -4.61 12.68 9.37
N ALA A 29 -4.18 13.63 10.21
CA ALA A 29 -5.01 14.75 10.67
C ALA A 29 -5.36 15.76 9.56
N ARG A 30 -4.57 15.81 8.47
CA ARG A 30 -4.80 16.70 7.32
C ARG A 30 -5.74 16.07 6.28
N ILE A 31 -5.87 14.75 6.27
CA ILE A 31 -6.72 14.03 5.32
C ILE A 31 -8.20 14.28 5.63
N GLY A 32 -8.96 14.72 4.62
CA GLY A 32 -10.41 14.77 4.68
C GLY A 32 -10.99 13.39 4.42
N TRP A 33 -11.43 12.67 5.46
CA TRP A 33 -11.92 11.30 5.33
C TRP A 33 -13.37 11.18 4.81
N ASP A 34 -14.03 12.30 4.48
CA ASP A 34 -15.37 12.37 3.88
C ASP A 34 -15.32 12.41 2.34
N MET A 35 -14.47 11.58 1.76
CA MET A 35 -14.18 11.55 0.32
C MET A 35 -15.36 11.00 -0.50
N PRO A 36 -15.63 11.55 -1.70
CA PRO A 36 -16.57 10.95 -2.64
C PRO A 36 -16.12 9.55 -3.08
N VAL A 37 -17.05 8.60 -3.11
CA VAL A 37 -16.79 7.24 -3.63
C VAL A 37 -16.72 7.26 -5.16
N ARG A 38 -15.73 6.58 -5.73
CA ARG A 38 -15.56 6.32 -7.17
C ARG A 38 -15.88 4.84 -7.44
N SER A 39 -16.86 4.57 -8.29
CA SER A 39 -17.14 3.21 -8.76
C SER A 39 -16.08 2.76 -9.76
N LEU A 40 -15.44 1.62 -9.48
CA LEU A 40 -14.41 1.01 -10.31
C LEU A 40 -14.73 -0.47 -10.54
N GLU A 41 -14.57 -0.93 -11.77
CA GLU A 41 -14.66 -2.36 -12.07
C GLU A 41 -13.51 -3.12 -11.40
N PRO A 42 -13.75 -4.21 -10.66
CA PRO A 42 -12.68 -4.97 -10.02
C PRO A 42 -11.60 -5.45 -11.01
N ARG A 43 -10.37 -5.58 -10.53
CA ARG A 43 -9.25 -6.13 -11.31
C ARG A 43 -8.35 -6.93 -10.39
N ALA A 44 -8.37 -8.25 -10.52
CA ALA A 44 -7.44 -9.14 -9.84
C ALA A 44 -6.08 -9.21 -10.54
N LEU A 45 -5.03 -9.54 -9.79
CA LEU A 45 -3.65 -9.74 -10.26
C LEU A 45 -3.08 -11.05 -9.70
N GLY A 46 -2.00 -11.56 -10.28
CA GLY A 46 -1.33 -12.78 -9.79
C GLY A 46 -0.76 -12.64 -8.38
N CYS A 47 -0.29 -11.44 -8.01
CA CYS A 47 0.32 -11.20 -6.70
C CYS A 47 -0.67 -11.31 -5.52
N LEU A 48 -1.97 -11.39 -5.78
CA LEU A 48 -3.01 -11.53 -4.75
C LEU A 48 -2.96 -12.90 -4.04
N ASP A 49 -2.33 -13.90 -4.65
CA ASP A 49 -2.07 -15.21 -4.03
C ASP A 49 -1.24 -15.08 -2.74
N HIS A 50 -0.51 -13.98 -2.56
CA HIS A 50 0.28 -13.71 -1.37
C HIS A 50 -0.54 -13.16 -0.19
N LEU A 51 -1.77 -12.69 -0.40
CA LEU A 51 -2.54 -11.95 0.61
C LEU A 51 -2.88 -12.78 1.85
N ASP A 52 -3.18 -14.07 1.69
CA ASP A 52 -3.46 -14.95 2.85
C ASP A 52 -2.22 -15.11 3.73
N ARG A 53 -1.04 -15.21 3.11
CA ARG A 53 0.25 -15.25 3.83
C ARG A 53 0.58 -13.91 4.47
N ILE A 54 0.38 -12.80 3.77
CA ILE A 54 0.56 -11.45 4.31
C ILE A 54 -0.30 -11.26 5.56
N ALA A 55 -1.59 -11.62 5.50
CA ALA A 55 -2.51 -11.51 6.64
C ALA A 55 -2.14 -12.41 7.83
N ALA A 56 -1.45 -13.53 7.58
CA ALA A 56 -0.92 -14.40 8.63
C ALA A 56 0.36 -13.85 9.29
N LEU A 57 1.21 -13.17 8.52
CA LEU A 57 2.46 -12.57 8.98
C LEU A 57 2.25 -11.21 9.66
N ALA A 58 1.17 -10.50 9.31
CA ALA A 58 0.90 -9.17 9.82
C ALA A 58 0.80 -9.13 11.37
N PRO A 59 1.44 -8.13 12.02
CA PRO A 59 1.30 -7.89 13.45
C PRO A 59 -0.15 -7.53 13.81
N ALA A 60 -0.46 -7.54 15.11
CA ALA A 60 -1.84 -7.50 15.60
C ALA A 60 -2.62 -6.22 15.19
N ASP A 61 -1.92 -5.11 15.09
CA ASP A 61 -2.37 -3.78 14.63
C ASP A 61 -2.68 -3.73 13.12
N ALA A 62 -1.84 -4.33 12.27
CA ALA A 62 -2.06 -4.39 10.81
C ALA A 62 -3.02 -5.51 10.37
N ARG A 63 -3.27 -6.49 11.24
CA ARG A 63 -4.06 -7.69 10.95
C ARG A 63 -5.51 -7.43 10.53
N PRO A 64 -6.27 -6.48 11.11
CA PRO A 64 -7.63 -6.19 10.67
C PRO A 64 -7.69 -5.74 9.21
N LEU A 65 -6.79 -4.84 8.81
CA LEU A 65 -6.70 -4.33 7.44
C LEU A 65 -6.27 -5.44 6.47
N THR A 66 -5.17 -6.14 6.76
CA THR A 66 -4.64 -7.17 5.87
C THR A 66 -5.60 -8.35 5.67
N ARG A 67 -6.30 -8.81 6.71
CA ARG A 67 -7.33 -9.86 6.58
C ARG A 67 -8.54 -9.40 5.77
N PHE A 68 -8.97 -8.16 5.96
CA PHE A 68 -10.08 -7.60 5.21
C PHE A 68 -9.75 -7.56 3.71
N VAL A 69 -8.58 -7.04 3.36
CA VAL A 69 -8.09 -6.97 1.98
C VAL A 69 -7.91 -8.36 1.38
N ALA A 70 -7.38 -9.33 2.15
CA ALA A 70 -7.26 -10.72 1.69
C ALA A 70 -8.62 -11.35 1.37
N SER A 71 -9.64 -11.07 2.17
CA SER A 71 -10.98 -11.65 2.02
C SER A 71 -11.79 -11.06 0.86
N HIS A 72 -11.53 -9.80 0.49
CA HIS A 72 -12.26 -9.06 -0.56
C HIS A 72 -11.37 -8.76 -1.77
N ARG A 73 -10.26 -9.48 -1.94
CA ARG A 73 -9.21 -9.19 -2.94
C ARG A 73 -9.74 -9.09 -4.37
N ASP A 74 -10.74 -9.88 -4.71
CA ASP A 74 -11.33 -9.98 -6.05
C ASP A 74 -12.39 -8.89 -6.33
N GLU A 75 -12.79 -8.14 -5.30
CA GLU A 75 -13.77 -7.04 -5.39
C GLU A 75 -13.09 -5.67 -5.55
N LEU A 76 -11.76 -5.63 -5.42
CA LEU A 76 -10.96 -4.41 -5.46
C LEU A 76 -10.32 -4.19 -6.84
N ARG A 77 -10.08 -2.92 -7.19
CA ARG A 77 -9.34 -2.52 -8.38
C ARG A 77 -7.83 -2.48 -8.09
N TRP A 78 -7.13 -3.58 -8.36
CA TRP A 78 -5.66 -3.58 -8.28
C TRP A 78 -5.02 -3.04 -9.56
N GLY A 79 -3.86 -2.41 -9.39
CA GLY A 79 -3.09 -1.76 -10.43
C GLY A 79 -1.66 -2.27 -10.51
N GLN A 80 -1.06 -2.05 -11.68
CA GLN A 80 0.36 -2.22 -11.92
C GLN A 80 0.81 -1.02 -12.76
N THR A 81 1.92 -0.41 -12.39
CA THR A 81 2.50 0.71 -13.12
C THR A 81 3.38 0.21 -14.27
N TYR A 82 4.17 -0.82 -14.00
CA TYR A 82 5.17 -1.35 -14.92
C TYR A 82 4.66 -2.51 -15.75
N THR A 83 5.40 -2.82 -16.80
CA THR A 83 5.14 -3.89 -17.74
C THR A 83 6.21 -4.99 -17.65
N ALA A 84 5.90 -6.16 -18.20
CA ALA A 84 6.84 -7.27 -18.26
C ALA A 84 8.06 -6.95 -19.17
N ALA A 85 7.92 -6.00 -20.10
CA ALA A 85 9.03 -5.54 -20.93
C ALA A 85 10.05 -4.72 -20.12
N GLU A 86 9.60 -4.03 -19.07
CA GLU A 86 10.47 -3.22 -18.20
C GLU A 86 11.17 -4.09 -17.16
N PHE A 87 10.42 -4.91 -16.41
CA PHE A 87 10.95 -5.61 -15.23
C PHE A 87 10.79 -7.15 -15.26
N GLY A 88 10.37 -7.70 -16.39
CA GLY A 88 10.20 -9.14 -16.58
C GLY A 88 8.91 -9.68 -15.98
N GLN A 89 8.47 -10.83 -16.49
CA GLN A 89 7.21 -11.45 -16.10
C GLN A 89 7.16 -11.83 -14.62
N ARG A 90 8.29 -12.32 -14.06
CA ARG A 90 8.38 -12.68 -12.64
C ARG A 90 8.04 -11.51 -11.72
N PHE A 91 8.49 -10.30 -12.04
CA PHE A 91 8.15 -9.11 -11.26
C PHE A 91 6.66 -8.82 -11.37
N ILE A 92 6.11 -8.79 -12.59
CA ILE A 92 4.69 -8.53 -12.84
C ILE A 92 3.76 -9.55 -12.17
N ASP A 93 4.16 -10.82 -12.08
CA ASP A 93 3.36 -11.83 -11.39
C ASP A 93 3.34 -11.64 -9.86
N ASN A 94 4.29 -10.86 -9.31
CA ASN A 94 4.54 -10.73 -7.88
C ASN A 94 4.47 -9.28 -7.37
N TYR A 95 4.03 -8.33 -8.19
CA TYR A 95 3.92 -6.92 -7.84
C TYR A 95 2.52 -6.38 -8.17
N GLY A 96 1.97 -5.59 -7.28
CA GLY A 96 0.74 -4.86 -7.53
C GLY A 96 0.44 -3.87 -6.43
N TRP A 97 -0.39 -2.88 -6.74
CA TRP A 97 -0.82 -1.86 -5.78
C TRP A 97 -2.34 -1.72 -5.78
N LEU A 98 -2.87 -1.27 -4.64
CA LEU A 98 -4.25 -0.84 -4.48
C LEU A 98 -4.22 0.62 -4.04
N GLU A 99 -4.77 1.52 -4.85
CA GLU A 99 -5.03 2.88 -4.41
C GLU A 99 -6.39 2.92 -3.72
N VAL A 100 -6.42 3.15 -2.41
CA VAL A 100 -7.66 3.24 -1.63
C VAL A 100 -8.31 4.58 -1.91
N PHE A 101 -7.55 5.66 -1.76
CA PHE A 101 -7.98 7.02 -2.08
C PHE A 101 -6.91 7.75 -2.90
N GLY A 102 -7.37 8.67 -3.75
CA GLY A 102 -6.54 9.49 -4.62
C GLY A 102 -7.19 9.72 -5.99
N THR A 103 -6.36 10.10 -6.96
CA THR A 103 -6.82 10.39 -8.34
C THR A 103 -7.29 9.14 -9.10
N ARG A 104 -6.98 7.93 -8.64
CA ARG A 104 -7.32 6.64 -9.27
C ARG A 104 -8.03 5.66 -8.33
N GLY A 105 -8.00 5.89 -7.01
CA GLY A 105 -8.56 4.99 -6.01
C GLY A 105 -10.10 4.92 -5.94
N HIS A 106 -10.62 4.11 -5.01
CA HIS A 106 -12.07 3.97 -4.75
C HIS A 106 -12.69 5.19 -4.07
N PHE A 107 -11.86 6.09 -3.54
CA PHE A 107 -12.26 7.38 -2.99
C PHE A 107 -11.48 8.50 -3.69
N VAL A 108 -12.17 9.58 -4.02
CA VAL A 108 -11.59 10.71 -4.74
C VAL A 108 -10.91 11.66 -3.76
N ASP A 109 -9.60 11.84 -3.93
CA ASP A 109 -8.82 12.89 -3.28
C ASP A 109 -7.76 13.40 -4.27
N ASP A 110 -7.70 14.72 -4.48
CA ASP A 110 -6.78 15.36 -5.42
C ASP A 110 -5.51 15.91 -4.73
N ALA A 111 -5.46 15.88 -3.40
CA ALA A 111 -4.37 16.39 -2.58
C ALA A 111 -3.45 15.28 -2.06
N VAL A 112 -4.01 14.10 -1.74
CA VAL A 112 -3.27 12.96 -1.20
C VAL A 112 -3.69 11.66 -1.87
N ALA A 113 -2.74 10.73 -2.00
CA ALA A 113 -3.03 9.35 -2.37
C ALA A 113 -2.59 8.40 -1.26
N GLY A 114 -3.39 7.39 -0.99
CA GLY A 114 -3.13 6.38 0.03
C GLY A 114 -3.52 5.00 -0.46
N GLY A 115 -2.68 4.01 -0.18
CA GLY A 115 -2.84 2.70 -0.76
C GLY A 115 -1.99 1.61 -0.12
N LEU A 116 -2.03 0.44 -0.75
CA LEU A 116 -1.29 -0.74 -0.36
C LEU A 116 -0.42 -1.20 -1.52
N LEU A 117 0.79 -1.64 -1.22
CA LEU A 117 1.72 -2.24 -2.16
C LEU A 117 1.97 -3.70 -1.78
N ILE A 118 1.95 -4.59 -2.76
CA ILE A 118 2.34 -6.00 -2.61
C ILE A 118 3.66 -6.22 -3.36
N LEU A 119 4.62 -6.78 -2.64
CA LEU A 119 5.84 -7.37 -3.20
C LEU A 119 5.88 -8.84 -2.76
N GLY A 120 5.85 -9.74 -3.74
CA GLY A 120 6.03 -11.17 -3.51
C GLY A 120 7.46 -11.51 -3.10
N PRO A 121 7.73 -12.77 -2.74
CA PRO A 121 9.06 -13.19 -2.30
C PRO A 121 10.08 -13.15 -3.43
N ASP A 122 11.34 -12.89 -3.08
CA ASP A 122 12.51 -13.00 -3.95
C ASP A 122 12.40 -12.16 -5.25
N ILE A 123 11.81 -10.96 -5.16
CA ILE A 123 11.84 -9.95 -6.22
C ILE A 123 12.53 -8.69 -5.73
N VAL A 124 13.14 -7.95 -6.66
CA VAL A 124 13.66 -6.61 -6.41
C VAL A 124 12.68 -5.61 -6.99
N TYR A 125 12.18 -4.71 -6.15
CA TYR A 125 11.48 -3.53 -6.64
C TYR A 125 12.54 -2.51 -7.10
N PRO A 126 12.63 -2.17 -8.39
CA PRO A 126 13.71 -1.31 -8.89
C PRO A 126 13.63 0.11 -8.33
N ASP A 127 14.77 0.81 -8.36
CA ASP A 127 14.82 2.21 -7.96
C ASP A 127 13.88 3.04 -8.81
N HIS A 128 13.15 3.90 -8.12
CA HIS A 128 12.24 4.84 -8.72
C HIS A 128 12.09 6.03 -7.78
N HIS A 129 11.78 7.18 -8.33
CA HIS A 129 11.51 8.38 -7.56
C HIS A 129 10.34 9.13 -8.20
N HIS A 130 9.75 10.02 -7.42
CA HIS A 130 8.72 10.94 -7.90
C HIS A 130 8.80 12.26 -7.13
N ILE A 131 8.13 13.26 -7.68
CA ILE A 131 8.08 14.61 -7.09
C ILE A 131 7.27 14.61 -5.77
N ALA A 132 6.25 13.76 -5.66
CA ALA A 132 5.49 13.62 -4.41
C ALA A 132 6.41 13.11 -3.29
N GLU A 133 6.17 13.57 -2.07
CA GLU A 133 6.73 12.90 -0.89
C GLU A 133 5.94 11.61 -0.63
N GLU A 134 6.60 10.60 -0.08
CA GLU A 134 5.98 9.30 0.17
C GLU A 134 6.38 8.76 1.54
N ILE A 135 5.41 8.17 2.23
CA ILE A 135 5.61 7.49 3.50
C ILE A 135 5.22 6.03 3.31
N TYR A 136 6.16 5.12 3.51
CA TYR A 136 5.90 3.69 3.62
C TYR A 136 5.83 3.24 5.06
N ILE A 137 4.92 2.29 5.30
CA ILE A 137 4.79 1.59 6.56
C ILE A 137 4.65 0.10 6.21
N PRO A 138 5.71 -0.72 6.35
CA PRO A 138 5.64 -2.14 6.06
C PRO A 138 4.58 -2.83 6.94
N LEU A 139 3.59 -3.48 6.33
CA LEU A 139 2.58 -4.24 7.08
C LEU A 139 3.09 -5.63 7.52
N THR A 140 4.27 -6.02 7.05
CA THR A 140 4.97 -7.26 7.38
C THR A 140 6.47 -6.98 7.50
N GLY A 141 7.16 -7.70 8.38
CA GLY A 141 8.61 -7.58 8.54
C GLY A 141 9.40 -8.42 7.53
N GLY A 142 10.70 -8.16 7.43
CA GLY A 142 11.64 -8.99 6.66
C GLY A 142 11.93 -8.51 5.24
N THR A 143 11.26 -7.45 4.78
CA THR A 143 11.59 -6.80 3.50
C THR A 143 12.85 -5.94 3.65
N GLU A 144 13.77 -6.06 2.70
CA GLU A 144 14.93 -5.18 2.61
C GLU A 144 14.60 -3.91 1.83
N TRP A 145 14.98 -2.77 2.39
CA TRP A 145 14.76 -1.44 1.82
C TRP A 145 16.09 -0.75 1.58
N ARG A 146 16.16 0.06 0.52
CA ARG A 146 17.28 0.98 0.31
C ARG A 146 16.74 2.33 -0.17
N MET A 147 17.57 3.35 0.00
CA MET A 147 17.25 4.73 -0.34
C MET A 147 18.54 5.46 -0.75
N GLY A 148 18.48 6.23 -1.83
CA GLY A 148 19.60 6.94 -2.43
C GLY A 148 20.78 6.01 -2.73
N GLU A 149 21.98 6.42 -2.33
CA GLU A 149 23.20 5.63 -2.48
C GLU A 149 23.41 4.61 -1.34
N GLY A 150 22.42 4.46 -0.45
CA GLY A 150 22.46 3.53 0.67
C GLY A 150 22.32 2.05 0.25
N GLY A 151 22.85 1.15 1.09
CA GLY A 151 22.66 -0.28 0.92
C GLY A 151 21.26 -0.75 1.33
N TYR A 152 21.00 -2.03 1.11
CA TYR A 152 19.78 -2.69 1.60
C TYR A 152 19.84 -2.89 3.12
N HIS A 153 18.73 -2.61 3.79
CA HIS A 153 18.53 -2.79 5.21
C HIS A 153 17.14 -3.38 5.47
N VAL A 154 17.05 -4.41 6.31
CA VAL A 154 15.76 -4.96 6.74
C VAL A 154 15.03 -3.91 7.58
N ARG A 155 13.75 -3.71 7.28
CA ARG A 155 12.84 -2.83 8.04
C ARG A 155 11.79 -3.66 8.77
N ASP A 156 11.43 -3.20 9.96
CA ASP A 156 10.43 -3.87 10.78
C ASP A 156 9.01 -3.54 10.32
N ALA A 157 8.05 -4.40 10.66
CA ALA A 157 6.64 -4.09 10.44
C ALA A 157 6.24 -2.89 11.31
N GLY A 158 5.51 -1.93 10.73
CA GLY A 158 5.11 -0.69 11.39
C GLY A 158 6.18 0.41 11.40
N GLU A 159 7.40 0.14 10.91
CA GLU A 159 8.44 1.16 10.82
C GLU A 159 8.07 2.23 9.78
N VAL A 160 8.17 3.51 10.14
CA VAL A 160 7.88 4.63 9.24
C VAL A 160 9.10 4.96 8.39
N ILE A 161 8.94 4.86 7.08
CA ILE A 161 9.99 5.14 6.08
C ILE A 161 9.53 6.33 5.25
N HIS A 162 10.20 7.47 5.40
CA HIS A 162 9.89 8.68 4.64
C HIS A 162 10.86 8.87 3.48
N HIS A 163 10.32 8.96 2.27
CA HIS A 163 11.02 9.38 1.07
C HIS A 163 10.70 10.84 0.78
N SER A 164 11.71 11.71 0.92
CA SER A 164 11.61 13.09 0.48
C SER A 164 11.48 13.17 -1.05
N SER A 165 10.96 14.30 -1.54
CA SER A 165 10.76 14.55 -2.97
C SER A 165 12.01 14.21 -3.80
N ASN A 166 11.81 13.42 -4.86
CA ASN A 166 12.84 12.97 -5.81
C ASN A 166 13.97 12.12 -5.23
N VAL A 167 13.78 11.54 -4.03
CA VAL A 167 14.68 10.49 -3.52
C VAL A 167 14.19 9.14 -4.03
N SER A 168 15.13 8.36 -4.58
CA SER A 168 14.90 6.98 -5.02
C SER A 168 15.20 5.96 -3.95
#